data_AF-A0A1Y1YIR4-F1
#
_entry.id   AF-A0A1Y1YIR4-F1
#
_cell.length_a   1.000
_cell.length_b   1.000
_cell.length_c   1.000
_cell.angle_alpha   90.00
_cell.angle_beta   90.00
_cell.angle_gamma   90.00
#
_symmetry.space_group_name_H-M   'P 1'
#
loop_
_entity.id
_entity.type
_entity.pdbx_description
1 polymer ?
#
loop_
_entity_poly.entity_id
_entity_poly.type
_entity_poly.pdbx_seq_one_letter_code
_entity_poly.pdbx_strand_id
1 'polypeptide(L)' 'LDGFSELVEHTCTICTEQQSKMRKLNNCGHQFCEECLQQLLYSDHRMRFNCPNCREWML' A
#
# COMPACT_ATOMS: atom_id res chain seq x y z
N LEU A 1 -10.61 -18.95 -25.28
CA LEU A 1 -10.19 -19.70 -24.08
C LEU A 1 -8.77 -19.22 -23.79
N ASP A 2 -8.46 -18.34 -22.85
CA ASP A 2 -9.20 -17.69 -21.78
C ASP A 2 -8.46 -16.36 -21.59
N GLY A 3 -9.10 -15.24 -21.93
CA GLY A 3 -8.55 -13.91 -21.66
C GLY A 3 -8.76 -13.59 -20.19
N PHE A 4 -8.14 -14.36 -19.31
CA PHE A 4 -8.09 -14.05 -17.88
C PHE A 4 -7.22 -12.81 -17.75
N SER A 5 -7.85 -11.64 -17.76
CA SER A 5 -7.29 -10.47 -17.09
C SER A 5 -7.12 -10.90 -15.63
N GLU A 6 -5.93 -11.36 -15.28
CA GLU A 6 -5.49 -11.55 -13.90
C GLU A 6 -5.78 -10.22 -13.20
N LEU A 7 -6.91 -10.18 -12.49
CA LEU A 7 -7.10 -9.23 -11.41
C LEU A 7 -5.95 -9.54 -10.48
N VAL A 8 -4.85 -8.79 -10.58
CA VAL A 8 -3.72 -8.99 -9.68
C VAL A 8 -4.20 -8.51 -8.33
N GLU A 9 -4.82 -9.45 -7.59
CA GLU A 9 -5.30 -9.26 -6.24
C GLU A 9 -4.07 -9.14 -5.35
N HIS A 10 -3.58 -7.92 -5.23
CA HIS A 10 -2.45 -7.64 -4.37
C HIS A 10 -2.97 -7.55 -2.93
N THR A 11 -2.38 -8.36 -2.05
CA THR A 11 -2.66 -8.30 -0.62
C THR A 11 -1.94 -7.12 0.03
N CYS A 12 -2.67 -6.28 0.74
CA CYS A 12 -2.07 -5.19 1.49
C CYS A 12 -1.36 -5.73 2.74
N THR A 13 -0.09 -5.39 2.95
CA THR A 13 0.64 -5.87 4.14
C THR A 13 0.25 -5.15 5.45
N ILE A 14 -0.61 -4.13 5.40
CA ILE A 14 -1.10 -3.41 6.58
C ILE A 14 -2.37 -4.07 7.13
N CYS A 15 -3.40 -4.21 6.30
CA CYS A 15 -4.68 -4.81 6.72
C CYS A 15 -4.76 -6.32 6.40
N THR A 16 -3.81 -6.87 5.64
CA THR A 16 -3.79 -8.28 5.18
C THR A 16 -4.96 -8.67 4.29
N GLU A 17 -5.70 -7.70 3.74
CA GLU A 17 -6.84 -7.91 2.86
C GLU A 17 -6.44 -7.78 1.38
N GLN A 18 -7.18 -8.49 0.52
CA GLN A 18 -7.07 -8.38 -0.93
C GLN A 18 -7.73 -7.10 -1.40
N GLN A 19 -6.98 -6.27 -2.12
CA GLN A 19 -7.42 -4.95 -2.50
C GLN A 19 -7.15 -4.70 -3.98
N SER A 20 -8.18 -4.27 -4.71
CA SER A 20 -8.04 -3.93 -6.13
C SER A 20 -7.26 -2.63 -6.35
N LYS A 21 -7.20 -1.76 -5.33
CA LYS A 21 -6.57 -0.44 -5.39
C LYS A 21 -5.37 -0.37 -4.47
N MET A 22 -4.19 -0.54 -5.07
CA MET A 22 -2.91 -0.51 -4.36
C MET A 22 -2.04 0.64 -4.87
N ARG A 23 -1.46 1.39 -3.94
CA ARG A 23 -0.52 2.49 -4.18
C ARG A 23 0.89 1.98 -3.96
N LYS A 24 1.74 2.15 -4.96
CA LYS A 24 3.18 1.90 -4.86
C LYS A 24 3.90 3.17 -4.40
N LEU A 25 4.74 3.05 -3.38
CA LEU A 25 5.63 4.13 -2.97
C LEU A 25 6.80 4.22 -3.95
N ASN A 26 7.09 5.41 -4.47
CA ASN A 26 8.15 5.59 -5.47
C ASN A 26 9.55 5.34 -4.90
N ASN A 27 9.78 5.68 -3.63
CA ASN A 27 11.12 5.62 -3.03
C ASN A 27 11.58 4.18 -2.73
N CYS A 28 10.70 3.36 -2.16
CA CYS A 28 11.04 2.01 -1.72
C CYS A 28 10.34 0.89 -2.52
N GLY A 29 9.37 1.23 -3.37
CA GLY A 29 8.64 0.27 -4.20
C GLY A 29 7.59 -0.58 -3.48
N HIS A 30 7.39 -0.40 -2.17
CA HIS A 30 6.37 -1.14 -1.42
C HIS A 30 4.95 -0.68 -1.79
N GLN A 31 4.01 -1.63 -1.80
CA GLN A 31 2.62 -1.41 -2.20
C GLN A 31 1.67 -1.57 -1.01
N PHE A 32 0.71 -0.66 -0.89
CA PHE A 32 -0.28 -0.64 0.19
C PHE A 32 -1.65 -0.24 -0.35
N CYS A 33 -2.71 -0.65 0.34
CA CYS A 33 -4.06 -0.26 -0.02
C CYS A 33 -4.24 1.27 0.14
N GLU A 34 -5.01 1.90 -0.75
CA GLU A 34 -5.22 3.36 -0.69
C GLU A 34 -5.81 3.79 0.66
N GLU A 35 -6.77 3.04 1.19
CA GLU A 35 -7.39 3.31 2.50
C GLU A 35 -6.38 3.26 3.64
N CYS A 36 -5.51 2.25 3.63
CA CYS A 36 -4.46 2.04 4.64
C CYS A 36 -3.45 3.17 4.61
N LEU A 37 -3.06 3.58 3.39
CA LEU A 37 -2.11 4.66 3.20
C LEU A 37 -2.71 6.01 3.62
N GLN A 38 -3.97 6.27 3.27
CA GLN A 38 -4.68 7.46 3.72
C GLN A 38 -4.81 7.49 5.23
N GLN A 39 -5.30 6.41 5.86
CA GLN A 39 -5.40 6.33 7.31
C GLN A 39 -4.07 6.58 7.99
N LEU A 40 -2.97 6.04 7.46
CA LEU A 40 -1.64 6.30 7.98
C LEU A 40 -1.28 7.80 7.88
N LEU A 41 -1.50 8.43 6.72
CA LEU A 41 -1.23 9.86 6.51
C LEU A 41 -2.09 10.79 7.40
N TYR A 42 -3.34 10.40 7.68
CA TYR A 42 -4.24 11.13 8.58
C TYR A 42 -4.02 10.83 10.07
N SER A 43 -3.25 9.78 10.39
CA SER A 43 -2.95 9.44 11.78
C SER A 43 -2.01 10.47 12.42
N ASP A 44 -2.09 10.63 13.73
CA ASP A 44 -1.14 11.47 14.49
C ASP A 44 0.21 10.76 14.75
N HIS A 45 0.49 9.69 14.00
CA HIS A 45 1.71 8.92 14.19
C HIS A 45 2.92 9.70 13.65
N ARG A 46 4.00 9.79 14.43
CA ARG A 46 5.24 10.47 14.00
C ARG A 46 5.81 9.93 12.69
N MET A 47 5.57 8.64 12.43
CA MET A 47 6.05 7.94 11.22
C MET A 47 4.99 7.84 10.12
N ARG A 48 3.95 8.70 10.15
CA ARG A 48 2.87 8.69 9.14
C ARG A 48 3.35 8.91 7.71
N PHE A 49 4.52 9.53 7.54
CA PHE A 49 5.16 9.75 6.24
C PHE A 49 6.27 8.73 5.95
N ASN A 50 6.42 7.68 6.75
CA ASN A 50 7.39 6.62 6.52
C ASN A 50 6.71 5.33 6.07
N CYS A 51 7.35 4.62 5.15
CA CYS A 51 6.90 3.32 4.69
C CYS A 51 6.78 2.33 5.88
N PRO A 52 5.63 1.67 6.07
CA PRO A 52 5.48 0.71 7.17
C PRO A 52 6.39 -0.53 7.06
N ASN A 53 6.86 -0.89 5.85
CA ASN A 53 7.76 -2.03 5.65
C ASN A 53 9.23 -1.69 5.92
N CYS A 54 9.78 -0.67 5.25
CA CYS A 54 11.20 -0.34 5.33
C CYS A 54 11.52 0.93 6.12
N ARG A 55 10.50 1.67 6.58
CA ARG A 55 10.61 2.94 7.32
C ARG A 55 11.27 4.10 6.55
N GLU A 56 11.52 3.92 5.25
CA GLU A 56 11.97 4.99 4.37
C GLU A 56 10.90 6.06 4.21
N TRP A 57 11.32 7.31 4.01
CA TRP A 57 10.40 8.42 3.84
C TRP A 57 9.62 8.26 2.52
N MET A 58 8.32 8.56 2.54
CA MET A 58 7.41 8.36 1.41
C MET A 58 7.42 9.51 0.38
N LEU A 59 8.15 10.59 0.67
CA LEU A 59 8.30 11.80 -0.15
C LEU A 59 9.64 11.82 -0.89
#